data_AF-A0A8H7VY83-F1
#
_entry.id   AF-A0A8H7VY83-F1
#
_cell.length_a   1.000
_cell.length_b   1.000
_cell.length_c   1.000
_cell.angle_alpha   90.00
_cell.angle_beta   90.00
_cell.angle_gamma   90.00
#
_symmetry.space_group_name_H-M   'P 1'
#
loop_
_entity.id
_entity.type
_entity.pdbx_description
1 polymer ?
#
loop_
_entity_poly.entity_id
_entity_poly.type
_entity_poly.pdbx_seq_one_letter_code
_entity_poly.pdbx_strand_id
1 'polypeptide(L)'
;MGGPRLEVMKFGVYVFFPVGVMLYFGGPEFYDNYVKGIKFWPDINTTYKPPTTSDEVRSALEKMKSDREDRWRKALQEKKNNEQ
;
A
#
# COMPACT_ATOMS: atom_id res chain seq x y z
N MET A 1 -40.72 12.67 26.59
CA MET A 1 -39.44 13.39 26.37
C MET A 1 -38.92 13.79 27.73
N GLY A 2 -37.72 13.35 28.12
CA GLY A 2 -37.16 13.69 29.43
C GLY A 2 -36.98 15.20 29.53
N GLY A 3 -37.40 15.80 30.64
CA GLY A 3 -37.54 17.25 30.78
C GLY A 3 -36.25 18.07 30.55
N PRO A 4 -36.32 19.41 30.70
CA PRO A 4 -35.30 20.36 30.21
C PRO A 4 -33.84 20.05 30.59
N ARG A 5 -33.60 19.39 31.74
CA ARG A 5 -32.26 18.96 32.18
C ARG A 5 -31.62 17.93 31.25
N LEU A 6 -32.42 17.03 30.68
CA LEU A 6 -31.93 16.00 29.75
C LEU A 6 -31.53 16.63 28.41
N GLU A 7 -32.24 17.67 27.98
CA GLU A 7 -31.94 18.40 26.75
C GLU A 7 -30.63 19.17 26.85
N VAL A 8 -30.35 19.81 27.98
CA VAL A 8 -29.07 20.50 28.23
C VAL A 8 -27.89 19.53 28.24
N MET A 9 -28.04 18.35 28.85
CA MET A 9 -27.00 17.31 28.83
C MET A 9 -26.71 16.83 27.41
N LYS A 10 -27.76 16.53 26.63
CA LYS A 10 -27.62 16.10 25.23
C LYS A 10 -26.94 17.17 24.38
N PHE A 11 -27.32 18.44 24.57
CA PHE A 11 -26.69 19.56 23.88
C PHE A 11 -25.19 19.66 24.22
N GLY A 12 -24.84 19.55 25.51
CA GLY A 12 -23.44 19.51 25.94
C GLY A 12 -22.66 18.38 25.28
N VAL A 13 -23.20 17.16 25.27
CA VAL A 13 -22.56 16.03 24.59
C VAL A 13 -22.40 16.31 23.10
N TYR A 14 -23.43 16.79 22.40
CA TYR A 14 -23.35 17.05 20.97
C TYR A 14 -22.36 18.15 20.57
N VAL A 15 -22.06 19.10 21.46
CA VAL A 15 -21.06 20.14 21.18
C VAL A 15 -19.67 19.67 21.58
N PHE A 16 -19.50 19.20 22.82
CA PHE A 16 -18.18 18.90 23.36
C PHE A 16 -17.59 17.58 22.84
N PHE A 17 -18.42 16.59 22.53
CA PHE A 17 -17.95 15.31 22.00
C PHE A 17 -17.21 15.46 20.65
N PRO A 18 -17.81 16.04 19.59
CA PRO A 18 -17.10 16.19 18.32
C PRO A 18 -15.89 17.13 18.43
N VAL A 19 -15.96 18.19 19.25
CA VAL A 19 -14.83 19.09 19.49
C VAL A 19 -13.67 18.34 20.17
N GLY A 20 -13.96 17.54 21.21
CA GLY A 20 -12.94 16.76 21.91
C GLY A 20 -12.32 15.68 21.00
N VAL A 21 -13.13 14.99 20.21
CA VAL A 21 -12.66 14.03 19.19
C VAL A 21 -11.74 14.73 18.20
N MET A 22 -12.11 15.91 17.70
CA MET A 22 -11.27 16.67 16.76
C MET A 22 -9.95 17.12 17.38
N LEU A 23 -9.94 17.57 18.64
CA LEU A 23 -8.70 17.98 19.31
C LEU A 23 -7.76 16.81 19.58
N TYR A 24 -8.31 15.65 19.95
CA TYR A 24 -7.51 14.45 20.20
C TYR A 24 -6.95 13.85 18.92
N PHE A 25 -7.81 13.59 17.92
CA PHE A 25 -7.39 12.94 16.67
C PHE A 25 -6.80 13.90 15.64
N GLY A 26 -7.18 15.17 15.67
CA GLY A 26 -6.70 16.21 14.75
C GLY A 26 -5.43 16.92 15.23
N GLY A 27 -4.94 16.60 16.43
CA GLY A 27 -3.70 17.14 16.95
C GLY A 27 -2.47 16.60 16.21
N PRO A 28 -1.37 17.38 16.14
CA PRO A 28 -0.12 16.94 15.50
C PRO A 28 0.48 15.70 16.17
N GLU A 29 0.31 15.55 17.49
CA GLU A 29 0.79 14.38 18.24
C GLU A 29 0.13 13.08 17.79
N PHE A 30 -1.17 13.08 17.48
CA PHE A 30 -1.85 11.88 16.99
C PHE A 30 -1.31 11.47 15.62
N TYR A 31 -1.10 12.44 14.74
CA TYR A 31 -0.51 12.20 13.43
C TYR A 31 0.91 11.61 13.54
N ASP A 32 1.77 12.22 14.36
CA ASP A 32 3.15 11.78 14.52
C ASP A 32 3.25 10.38 15.14
N ASN A 33 2.41 10.07 16.13
CA ASN A 33 2.46 8.78 16.84
C ASN A 33 1.82 7.63 16.06
N TYR A 34 0.72 7.89 15.32
CA TYR A 34 -0.09 6.82 14.75
C TYR A 34 -0.12 6.78 13.22
N VAL A 35 0.02 7.92 12.54
CA VAL A 35 -0.18 7.99 11.08
C VAL A 35 1.14 8.04 10.32
N LYS A 36 2.09 8.84 10.78
CA LYS A 36 3.36 9.11 10.08
C LYS A 36 4.24 7.87 9.90
N GLY A 37 4.23 6.96 10.87
CA GLY A 37 5.02 5.72 10.83
C GLY A 37 4.44 4.62 9.94
N ILE A 38 3.23 4.80 9.39
CA ILE A 38 2.61 3.79 8.54
C ILE A 38 3.32 3.76 7.20
N LYS A 39 4.09 2.71 6.97
CA LYS A 39 4.77 2.44 5.70
C LYS A 39 3.76 1.90 4.68
N PHE A 40 3.04 2.80 4.01
CA PHE A 40 2.07 2.44 2.97
C PHE A 40 2.73 1.80 1.74
N TRP A 41 3.96 2.19 1.42
CA TRP A 41 4.68 1.74 0.24
C TRP A 41 5.86 0.83 0.62
N PRO A 42 6.11 -0.25 -0.12
CA PRO A 42 7.28 -1.07 0.08
C PRO A 42 8.56 -0.24 -0.05
N ASP A 43 9.64 -0.72 0.57
CA ASP A 43 10.90 0.01 0.53
C ASP A 43 11.36 0.20 -0.92
N ILE A 44 11.82 1.40 -1.26
CA ILE A 44 12.33 1.70 -2.61
C ILE A 44 13.56 0.85 -2.94
N ASN A 45 14.26 0.36 -1.92
CA ASN A 45 15.40 -0.55 -2.08
C ASN A 45 14.96 -2.00 -2.35
N THR A 46 13.78 -2.39 -1.87
CA THR A 46 13.20 -3.72 -2.12
C THR A 46 12.41 -3.79 -3.43
N THR A 47 12.00 -2.64 -3.94
CA THR A 47 11.17 -2.56 -5.14
C THR A 47 12.05 -2.64 -6.39
N TYR A 48 11.54 -3.28 -7.44
CA TYR A 48 12.19 -3.31 -8.74
C TYR A 48 12.38 -1.88 -9.27
N LYS A 49 13.63 -1.53 -9.60
CA LYS A 49 13.97 -0.25 -10.21
C LYS A 49 13.98 -0.42 -11.72
N PRO A 50 13.09 0.25 -12.47
CA PRO A 50 13.10 0.16 -13.92
C PRO A 50 14.42 0.76 -14.46
N PRO A 51 14.97 0.19 -15.54
CA PRO A 51 16.17 0.72 -16.18
C PRO A 51 15.89 2.12 -16.71
N THR A 52 16.81 3.05 -16.47
CA THR A 52 16.63 4.46 -16.85
C THR A 52 17.57 4.90 -17.96
N THR A 53 18.68 4.19 -18.15
CA THR A 53 19.66 4.47 -19.21
C THR A 53 19.46 3.56 -20.42
N SER A 54 19.86 4.01 -21.61
CA SER A 54 19.73 3.24 -22.85
C SER A 54 20.41 1.87 -22.77
N ASP A 55 21.59 1.81 -22.16
CA ASP A 55 22.35 0.57 -22.01
C ASP A 55 21.68 -0.40 -21.04
N GLU A 56 21.17 0.09 -19.91
CA GLU A 56 20.38 -0.72 -18.97
C GLU A 56 19.13 -1.28 -19.64
N VAL A 57 18.42 -0.47 -20.42
CA VAL A 57 17.22 -0.90 -21.16
C VAL A 57 17.56 -2.03 -22.13
N ARG A 58 18.66 -1.91 -22.87
CA ARG A 58 19.11 -2.96 -23.80
C ARG A 58 19.44 -4.25 -23.06
N SER A 59 20.17 -4.18 -21.95
CA SER A 59 20.51 -5.35 -21.14
C SER A 59 19.27 -6.06 -20.58
N ALA A 60 18.28 -5.28 -20.11
CA ALA A 60 17.02 -5.81 -19.60
C ALA A 60 16.21 -6.49 -20.71
N LEU A 61 16.19 -5.91 -21.92
CA LEU A 61 15.53 -6.50 -23.08
C LEU A 61 16.17 -7.83 -23.50
N GLU A 62 17.50 -7.90 -23.51
CA GLU A 62 18.23 -9.13 -23.83
C GLU A 62 17.92 -10.24 -22.81
N LYS A 63 17.91 -9.91 -21.51
CA LYS A 63 17.48 -10.82 -20.45
C LYS A 63 16.03 -11.28 -20.62
N MET A 64 15.12 -10.38 -20.95
CA MET A 64 13.71 -10.74 -21.19
C MET A 64 13.54 -11.69 -22.38
N LYS A 65 14.37 -11.56 -23.41
CA LYS A 65 14.38 -12.47 -24.56
C LYS A 65 14.90 -13.85 -24.16
N SER A 66 16.02 -13.94 -23.44
CA SER A 66 16.56 -15.24 -22.98
C SER A 66 15.58 -15.96 -22.07
N ASP A 67 14.98 -15.26 -21.10
CA ASP A 67 14.01 -15.83 -20.19
C ASP A 67 12.78 -16.36 -20.93
N ARG A 68 12.38 -15.68 -22.02
CA ARG A 68 11.29 -16.14 -22.88
C ARG A 68 11.66 -17.44 -23.57
N GLU A 69 12.81 -17.51 -24.21
CA GLU A 69 13.24 -18.72 -24.91
C GLU A 69 13.36 -19.91 -23.96
N ASP A 70 13.92 -19.71 -22.77
CA ASP A 70 14.05 -20.76 -21.75
C ASP A 70 12.69 -21.31 -21.32
N ARG A 71 11.69 -20.44 -21.13
CA ARG A 71 10.31 -20.87 -20.84
C ARG A 71 9.75 -21.75 -21.96
N TRP A 72 9.99 -21.38 -23.22
CA TRP A 72 9.48 -22.13 -24.37
C TRP A 72 10.19 -23.49 -24.51
N ARG A 73 11.50 -23.55 -24.28
CA ARG A 73 12.26 -24.82 -24.27
C ARG A 73 11.77 -25.77 -23.18
N LYS A 74 11.54 -25.27 -21.96
CA LYS A 74 10.99 -26.07 -20.86
C LYS A 74 9.60 -26.61 -21.19
N ALA A 75 8.70 -25.77 -21.70
CA ALA A 75 7.36 -26.20 -22.11
C ALA A 75 7.40 -27.27 -23.21
N LEU A 76 8.36 -27.19 -24.15
CA LEU A 76 8.52 -28.20 -25.20
C LEU A 76 9.06 -29.53 -24.64
N GLN A 77 9.97 -29.48 -23.66
CA GLN A 77 10.47 -30.67 -22.98
C GLN A 77 9.38 -31.37 -22.15
N GLU A 78 8.57 -30.60 -21.43
CA GLU A 78 7.43 -31.14 -20.67
C GLU A 78 6.43 -31.84 -21.58
N LYS A 79 6.12 -31.27 -22.75
CA LYS A 79 5.27 -31.94 -23.76
C LYS A 79 5.86 -33.25 -24.23
N LYS A 80 7.15 -33.28 -24.56
CA LYS A 80 7.83 -34.52 -24.98
C LYS A 80 7.84 -35.59 -23.87
N ASN A 81 8.02 -35.18 -22.61
CA ASN A 81 8.00 -36.10 -21.48
C ASN A 81 6.58 -36.63 -21.17
N ASN A 82 5.53 -35.86 -21.44
CA ASN A 82 4.15 -36.29 -21.24
C ASN A 82 3.61 -37.17 -22.40
N GLU A 83 4.27 -37.14 -23.56
CA GLU A 83 3.91 -37.95 -24.75
C GLU A 83 4.65 -39.31 -24.79
N GLN A 84 5.63 -39.54 -23.90
CA GLN A 84 6.32 -40.82 -23.69
C GLN A 84 5.71 -41.62 -22.54
#